data_AF-A0A1H7ZYR9-F1
#
_entry.id   AF-A0A1H7ZYR9-F1
#
_cell.length_a   1.000
_cell.length_b   1.000
_cell.length_c   1.000
_cell.angle_alpha   90.00
_cell.angle_beta   90.00
_cell.angle_gamma   90.00
#
_symmetry.space_group_name_H-M   'P 1'
#
loop_
_entity.id
_entity.type
_entity.pdbx_description
1 polymer ?
#
loop_
_entity_poly.entity_id
_entity_poly.type
_entity_poly.pdbx_seq_one_letter_code
_entity_poly.pdbx_strand_id
1 'polypeptide(L)'
;MVDAVDMASQIEAETVALAIASRAPIESGTAGDCDGCEWWFPRLVDGLCGFCRDGRQPPADWEPHPRPSLDVEKEDPVGNTPASKSVTFVASGAILDELKRRVADGATYNRAAIDMIEAGLVLASTPAPDQASTAEPEFEAVQTPRQRMVQLLDGMAGLVSEILDRPDRSAEVATERQRAEEAEAKLVDLTARIAAVLA
;
A
#
# COMPACT_ATOMS: atom_id res chain seq x y z
N MET A 1 -6.26 -22.54 -35.90
CA MET A 1 -7.69 -22.18 -35.99
C MET A 1 -7.91 -21.22 -34.86
N VAL A 2 -8.13 -19.94 -35.17
CA VAL A 2 -8.36 -18.91 -34.15
C VAL A 2 -9.74 -19.17 -33.58
N ASP A 3 -9.83 -19.46 -32.30
CA ASP A 3 -11.12 -19.63 -31.63
C ASP A 3 -11.66 -18.29 -31.12
N ALA A 4 -12.85 -18.30 -30.52
CA ALA A 4 -13.47 -17.08 -30.01
C ALA A 4 -12.68 -16.46 -28.84
N VAL A 5 -11.89 -17.27 -28.11
CA VAL A 5 -11.07 -16.82 -26.98
C VAL A 5 -9.84 -16.07 -27.49
N ASP A 6 -9.22 -16.58 -28.55
CA ASP A 6 -8.10 -15.92 -29.21
C ASP A 6 -8.50 -14.54 -29.76
N MET A 7 -9.68 -14.45 -30.39
CA MET A 7 -10.20 -13.19 -30.92
C MET A 7 -10.54 -12.18 -29.80
N ALA A 8 -11.14 -12.63 -28.70
CA ALA A 8 -11.42 -11.78 -27.54
C ALA A 8 -10.12 -11.21 -26.93
N SER A 9 -9.11 -12.07 -26.77
CA SER A 9 -7.80 -11.68 -26.23
C SER A 9 -7.11 -10.63 -27.10
N GLN A 10 -7.25 -10.73 -28.43
CA GLN A 10 -6.69 -9.76 -29.36
C GLN A 10 -7.36 -8.39 -29.25
N ILE A 11 -8.69 -8.36 -29.13
CA ILE A 11 -9.46 -7.10 -28.96
C ILE A 11 -9.11 -6.43 -27.62
N GLU A 12 -8.95 -7.21 -26.55
CA GLU A 12 -8.52 -6.69 -25.24
C GLU A 12 -7.11 -6.09 -25.31
N ALA A 13 -6.17 -6.77 -25.98
CA ALA A 13 -4.82 -6.25 -26.15
C ALA A 13 -4.80 -4.93 -26.93
N GLU A 14 -5.59 -4.83 -28.01
CA GLU A 14 -5.71 -3.61 -28.82
C GLU A 14 -6.34 -2.45 -28.03
N THR A 15 -7.41 -2.71 -27.28
CA THR A 15 -8.07 -1.68 -26.46
C THR A 15 -7.16 -1.17 -25.34
N VAL A 16 -6.42 -2.05 -24.67
CA VAL A 16 -5.41 -1.65 -23.67
C VAL A 16 -4.29 -0.83 -24.32
N ALA A 17 -3.79 -1.24 -25.48
CA ALA A 17 -2.74 -0.51 -26.18
C ALA A 17 -3.18 0.91 -26.57
N LEU A 18 -4.41 1.06 -27.09
CA LEU A 18 -5.00 2.36 -27.40
C LEU A 18 -5.22 3.21 -26.14
N ALA A 19 -5.66 2.60 -25.03
CA ALA A 19 -5.84 3.31 -23.77
C ALA A 19 -4.51 3.81 -23.19
N ILE A 20 -3.42 3.07 -23.35
CA ILE A 20 -2.08 3.51 -22.93
C ILE A 20 -1.59 4.64 -23.85
N ALA A 21 -1.74 4.48 -25.17
CA ALA A 21 -1.29 5.46 -26.15
C ALA A 21 -2.04 6.80 -26.06
N SER A 22 -3.29 6.80 -25.59
CA SER A 22 -4.10 8.01 -25.41
C SER A 22 -3.87 8.73 -24.08
N ARG A 23 -2.97 8.24 -23.21
CA ARG A 23 -2.63 8.94 -21.96
C ARG A 23 -1.85 10.21 -22.26
N ALA A 24 -2.49 11.36 -22.06
CA ALA A 24 -1.80 12.63 -22.03
C ALA A 24 -0.80 12.66 -20.86
N PRO A 25 0.39 13.25 -21.03
CA PRO A 25 1.33 13.45 -19.93
C PRO A 25 0.67 14.29 -18.84
N ILE A 26 0.66 13.78 -17.61
CA ILE A 26 0.06 14.49 -16.46
C ILE A 26 1.11 15.47 -15.92
N GLU A 27 0.88 16.77 -16.10
CA GLU A 27 1.77 17.82 -15.62
C GLU A 27 2.05 17.68 -14.11
N SER A 28 3.31 17.87 -13.71
CA SER A 28 3.70 17.89 -12.31
C SER A 28 3.03 19.08 -11.62
N GLY A 29 2.11 18.80 -10.71
CA GLY A 29 1.41 19.86 -10.00
C GLY A 29 2.17 20.34 -8.78
N THR A 30 1.85 21.55 -8.31
CA THR A 30 2.43 22.16 -7.11
C THR A 30 1.45 22.03 -5.95
N ALA A 31 1.92 21.81 -4.72
CA ALA A 31 1.05 21.80 -3.55
C ALA A 31 0.59 23.23 -3.18
N GLY A 32 -0.66 23.39 -2.77
CA GLY A 32 -1.21 24.70 -2.42
C GLY A 32 -2.72 24.70 -2.25
N ASP A 33 -3.29 25.90 -2.12
CA ASP A 33 -4.75 26.10 -2.08
C ASP A 33 -5.30 26.27 -3.50
N CYS A 34 -6.43 25.63 -3.78
CA CYS A 34 -7.08 25.68 -5.09
C CYS A 34 -7.78 27.03 -5.32
N ASP A 35 -7.54 27.66 -6.48
CA ASP A 35 -8.15 28.94 -6.85
C ASP A 35 -9.68 28.86 -7.05
N GLY A 36 -10.23 27.66 -7.28
CA GLY A 36 -11.66 27.46 -7.54
C GLY A 36 -12.48 27.15 -6.29
N CYS A 37 -11.91 26.43 -5.33
CA CYS A 37 -12.67 25.93 -4.17
C CYS A 37 -11.99 26.20 -2.82
N GLU A 38 -10.81 26.82 -2.79
CA GLU A 38 -10.08 27.26 -1.60
C GLU A 38 -9.62 26.14 -0.65
N TRP A 39 -9.80 24.87 -1.05
CA TRP A 39 -9.27 23.73 -0.32
C TRP A 39 -7.81 23.48 -0.70
N TRP A 40 -7.05 22.94 0.25
CA TRP A 40 -5.66 22.57 0.03
C TRP A 40 -5.55 21.24 -0.70
N PHE A 41 -4.66 21.17 -1.69
CA PHE A 41 -4.34 19.95 -2.40
C PHE A 41 -2.83 19.75 -2.51
N PRO A 42 -2.36 18.50 -2.44
CA PRO A 42 -0.94 18.18 -2.61
C PRO A 42 -0.47 18.37 -4.06
N ARG A 43 -1.40 18.48 -5.02
CA ARG A 43 -1.11 18.62 -6.45
C ARG A 43 -2.15 19.49 -7.14
N LEU A 44 -1.78 20.72 -7.47
CA LEU A 44 -2.52 21.66 -8.30
C LEU A 44 -1.89 21.76 -9.68
N VAL A 45 -2.70 21.79 -10.72
CA VAL A 45 -2.27 22.07 -12.10
C VAL A 45 -2.89 23.40 -12.48
N ASP A 46 -2.04 24.38 -12.84
CA ASP A 46 -2.46 25.77 -13.09
C ASP A 46 -3.30 26.38 -11.96
N GLY A 47 -2.95 26.12 -10.69
CA GLY A 47 -3.67 26.64 -9.52
C GLY A 47 -5.00 25.94 -9.22
N LEU A 48 -5.43 24.98 -10.04
CA LEU A 48 -6.69 24.26 -9.88
C LEU A 48 -6.49 22.82 -9.41
N CYS A 49 -7.40 22.36 -8.54
CA CYS A 49 -7.50 20.96 -8.16
C CYS A 49 -8.14 20.13 -9.28
N GLY A 50 -7.99 18.80 -9.21
CA GLY A 50 -8.54 17.89 -10.24
C GLY A 50 -10.05 18.06 -10.45
N PHE A 51 -10.81 18.30 -9.38
CA PHE A 51 -12.26 18.51 -9.48
C PHE A 51 -12.63 19.82 -10.19
N CYS A 52 -12.03 20.94 -9.78
CA CYS A 52 -12.29 22.25 -10.40
C CYS A 52 -11.80 22.31 -11.85
N ARG A 53 -10.62 21.75 -12.14
CA ARG A 53 -10.05 21.69 -13.49
C ARG A 53 -10.92 20.84 -14.42
N ASP A 54 -11.39 19.70 -13.95
CA ASP A 54 -12.17 18.76 -14.77
C ASP A 54 -13.67 19.09 -14.77
N GLY A 55 -14.12 20.13 -14.03
CA GLY A 55 -15.51 20.54 -13.91
C GLY A 55 -16.41 19.51 -13.22
N ARG A 56 -15.84 18.66 -12.36
CA ARG A 56 -16.53 17.57 -11.68
C ARG A 56 -16.85 17.96 -10.24
N GLN A 57 -18.04 17.56 -9.77
CA GLN A 57 -18.31 17.61 -8.33
C GLN A 57 -17.57 16.48 -7.61
N PRO A 58 -16.97 16.76 -6.44
CA PRO A 58 -16.42 15.71 -5.61
C PRO A 58 -17.54 14.75 -5.13
N PRO A 59 -17.22 13.46 -4.91
CA PRO A 59 -18.16 12.50 -4.30
C PRO A 59 -18.73 12.99 -2.97
N ALA A 60 -19.93 12.53 -2.60
CA ALA A 60 -20.60 12.97 -1.38
C ALA A 60 -19.86 12.60 -0.08
N ASP A 61 -19.07 11.53 -0.12
CA ASP A 61 -18.21 11.02 0.96
C ASP A 61 -16.77 11.57 0.88
N TRP A 62 -16.47 12.44 -0.08
CA TRP A 62 -15.13 12.99 -0.24
C TRP A 62 -14.86 14.04 0.84
N GLU A 63 -13.84 13.76 1.65
CA GLU A 63 -13.32 14.72 2.61
C GLU A 63 -12.06 15.42 2.07
N PRO A 64 -11.97 16.74 2.22
CA PRO A 64 -10.82 17.51 1.78
C PRO A 64 -9.59 17.22 2.63
N HIS A 65 -8.43 17.21 1.97
CA HIS A 65 -7.16 16.97 2.64
C HIS A 65 -6.90 18.07 3.67
N PRO A 66 -6.56 17.70 4.93
CA PRO A 66 -6.18 18.69 5.91
C PRO A 66 -4.92 19.42 5.41
N ARG A 67 -4.88 20.74 5.59
CA ARG A 67 -3.66 21.51 5.35
C ARG A 67 -2.55 20.92 6.21
N PRO A 68 -1.36 20.63 5.66
CA PRO A 68 -0.21 20.33 6.49
C PRO A 68 0.00 21.52 7.42
N SER A 69 0.05 21.26 8.72
CA SER A 69 0.31 22.28 9.73
C SER A 69 1.61 22.99 9.38
N LEU A 70 1.51 24.28 9.05
CA LEU A 70 2.66 25.15 8.78
C LEU A 70 3.56 25.33 10.02
N ASP A 71 3.09 24.87 11.19
CA ASP A 71 3.81 24.91 12.47
C ASP A 71 4.87 23.82 12.63
N VAL A 72 5.19 23.06 11.58
CA VAL A 72 6.55 22.51 11.50
C VAL A 72 7.43 23.68 11.12
N GLU A 73 7.82 24.46 12.13
CA GLU A 73 9.00 25.29 12.04
C GLU A 73 10.04 24.44 11.34
N LYS A 74 10.40 24.85 10.13
CA LYS A 74 11.65 24.44 9.51
C LYS A 74 12.69 24.85 10.53
N GLU A 75 13.08 23.95 11.41
CA GLU A 75 14.44 23.95 11.92
C GLU A 75 15.28 24.01 10.64
N ASP A 76 15.92 25.15 10.43
CA ASP A 76 16.83 25.36 9.32
C ASP A 76 17.71 24.11 9.25
N PRO A 77 17.75 23.37 8.12
CA PRO A 77 18.68 22.27 7.99
C PRO A 77 20.08 22.89 7.91
N VAL A 78 20.68 23.12 9.07
CA VAL A 78 22.11 23.33 9.22
C VAL A 78 22.75 22.06 8.70
N GLY A 79 23.14 22.10 7.43
CA GLY A 79 23.88 21.02 6.80
C GLY A 79 22.97 20.00 6.12
N ASN A 80 22.99 20.07 4.79
CA ASN A 80 22.78 19.00 3.84
C ASN A 80 23.22 17.62 4.41
N THR A 81 22.34 16.95 5.16
CA THR A 81 22.53 15.56 5.59
C THR A 81 21.64 14.72 4.69
N PRO A 82 22.23 13.86 3.83
CA PRO A 82 21.44 13.05 2.91
C PRO A 82 20.50 12.17 3.72
N ALA A 83 19.24 12.08 3.26
CA ALA A 83 18.17 11.24 3.79
C ALA A 83 18.71 10.14 4.70
N SER A 84 18.42 10.24 6.01
CA SER A 84 18.90 9.31 7.02
C SER A 84 18.54 7.89 6.61
N LYS A 85 19.48 7.21 5.96
CA LYS A 85 19.36 5.81 5.59
C LYS A 85 19.34 5.05 6.91
N SER A 86 18.16 4.60 7.32
CA SER A 86 18.04 3.67 8.44
C SER A 86 18.74 2.38 8.03
N VAL A 87 19.91 2.11 8.60
CA VAL A 87 20.64 0.87 8.38
C VAL A 87 20.15 -0.14 9.40
N THR A 88 19.37 -1.11 8.96
CA THR A 88 19.00 -2.27 9.78
C THR A 88 20.14 -3.27 9.74
N PHE A 89 20.78 -3.55 10.88
CA PHE A 89 21.79 -4.59 11.00
C PHE A 89 21.24 -5.75 11.84
N VAL A 90 21.53 -6.97 11.39
CA VAL A 90 21.21 -8.20 12.14
C VAL A 90 22.46 -8.57 12.94
N ALA A 91 22.43 -8.31 14.24
CA ALA A 91 23.51 -8.71 15.16
C ALA A 91 23.13 -10.02 15.87
N SER A 92 24.07 -10.96 15.97
CA SER A 92 23.92 -12.20 16.74
C SER A 92 25.19 -12.50 17.56
N GLY A 93 25.04 -13.30 18.62
CA GLY A 93 26.13 -13.72 19.49
C GLY A 93 26.88 -12.55 20.14
N ALA A 94 28.22 -12.62 20.14
CA ALA A 94 29.10 -11.66 20.82
C ALA A 94 28.91 -10.19 20.40
N ILE A 95 28.46 -9.95 19.17
CA ILE A 95 28.17 -8.59 18.68
C ILE A 95 26.98 -8.00 19.43
N LEU A 96 25.92 -8.79 19.65
CA LEU A 96 24.72 -8.33 20.32
C LEU A 96 24.96 -8.08 21.81
N ASP A 97 25.80 -8.91 22.44
CA ASP A 97 26.15 -8.75 23.85
C ASP A 97 26.99 -7.48 24.08
N GLU A 98 27.96 -7.21 23.22
CA GLU A 98 28.76 -5.97 23.28
C GLU A 98 27.90 -4.73 22.99
N LEU A 99 26.96 -4.82 22.04
CA LEU A 99 26.00 -3.75 21.77
C LEU A 99 25.14 -3.45 23.00
N LYS A 100 24.59 -4.49 23.64
CA LYS A 100 23.78 -4.35 24.87
C LYS A 100 24.59 -3.76 26.02
N ARG A 101 25.85 -4.18 26.19
CA ARG A 101 26.75 -3.64 27.21
C ARG A 101 26.94 -2.13 27.05
N ARG A 102 27.23 -1.67 25.83
CA ARG A 102 27.40 -0.23 25.54
C ARG A 102 26.12 0.57 25.74
N VAL A 103 24.97 -0.02 25.45
CA VAL A 103 23.67 0.61 25.73
C VAL A 103 23.40 0.70 27.23
N ALA A 104 23.78 -0.32 28.01
CA ALA A 104 23.71 -0.27 29.47
C ALA A 104 24.64 0.81 30.06
N ASP A 105 25.77 1.08 29.41
CA ASP A 105 26.70 2.17 29.75
C ASP A 105 26.17 3.57 29.33
N GLY A 106 24.98 3.66 28.75
CA GLY A 106 24.28 4.91 28.42
C GLY A 106 24.35 5.34 26.96
N ALA A 107 24.92 4.52 26.05
CA ALA A 107 24.89 4.82 24.62
C ALA A 107 23.52 4.50 24.00
N THR A 108 23.15 5.22 22.93
CA THR A 108 22.02 4.80 22.09
C THR A 108 22.46 3.64 21.20
N TYR A 109 21.52 2.76 20.81
CA TYR A 109 21.81 1.60 19.94
C TYR A 109 22.55 2.01 18.65
N ASN A 110 22.13 3.11 18.02
CA ASN A 110 22.77 3.62 16.81
C ASN A 110 24.20 4.09 17.06
N ARG A 111 24.43 4.79 18.18
CA ARG A 111 25.77 5.27 18.52
C ARG A 111 26.71 4.10 18.83
N ALA A 112 26.25 3.15 19.63
CA ALA A 112 27.01 1.95 19.95
C ALA A 112 27.37 1.14 18.70
N ALA A 113 26.44 0.98 17.75
CA ALA A 113 26.68 0.27 16.50
C ALA A 113 27.68 0.99 15.59
N ILE A 114 27.57 2.32 15.46
CA ILE A 114 28.51 3.13 14.68
C ILE A 114 29.90 3.04 15.30
N ASP A 115 30.04 3.19 16.62
CA ASP A 115 31.33 3.10 17.30
C ASP A 115 31.97 1.71 17.11
N MET A 116 31.17 0.64 17.04
CA MET A 116 31.67 -0.71 16.75
C MET A 116 32.14 -0.88 15.29
N ILE A 117 31.45 -0.24 14.33
CA ILE A 117 31.83 -0.24 12.91
C ILE A 117 33.10 0.60 12.70
N GLU A 118 33.18 1.77 13.33
CA GLU A 118 34.33 2.69 13.28
C GLU A 118 35.56 2.10 13.97
N ALA A 119 35.38 1.36 15.06
CA ALA A 119 36.43 0.55 15.69
C ALA A 119 36.90 -0.62 14.81
N GLY A 120 36.37 -0.72 13.58
CA GLY A 120 36.80 -1.67 12.57
C GLY A 120 36.24 -3.08 12.78
N LEU A 121 35.21 -3.24 13.63
CA LEU A 121 34.57 -4.51 13.99
C LEU A 121 35.56 -5.69 13.92
N VAL A 122 36.74 -5.51 14.52
CA VAL A 122 37.72 -6.56 14.77
C VAL A 122 37.26 -7.22 16.05
N LEU A 123 36.13 -7.91 15.98
CA LEU A 123 35.92 -9.01 16.91
C LEU A 123 36.83 -10.11 16.40
N ALA A 124 38.02 -10.17 17.01
CA ALA A 124 38.87 -11.33 16.94
C ALA A 124 37.95 -12.55 16.99
N SER A 125 37.96 -13.35 15.92
CA SER A 125 37.31 -14.65 15.88
C SER A 125 37.75 -15.37 17.14
N THR A 126 36.89 -15.39 18.15
CA THR A 126 37.15 -16.13 19.37
C THR A 126 37.41 -17.57 18.94
N PRO A 127 38.55 -18.19 19.31
CA PRO A 127 38.75 -19.60 19.04
C PRO A 127 37.56 -20.35 19.65
N ALA A 128 37.11 -21.36 18.89
CA ALA A 128 35.93 -22.16 19.18
C ALA A 128 35.82 -22.45 20.69
N PRO A 129 34.66 -22.19 21.32
CA PRO A 129 34.45 -22.60 22.70
C PRO A 129 34.45 -24.12 22.73
N ASP A 130 35.51 -24.67 23.33
CA ASP A 130 35.47 -26.02 23.87
C ASP A 130 34.35 -26.08 24.92
N GLN A 131 33.66 -27.20 24.87
CA GLN A 131 32.40 -27.51 25.51
C GLN A 131 32.34 -27.17 27.01
N ALA A 132 31.25 -26.54 27.44
CA ALA A 132 30.44 -26.97 28.60
C ALA A 132 29.39 -25.90 28.96
N SER A 133 28.21 -25.96 28.36
CA SER A 133 26.99 -25.50 29.04
C SER A 133 25.77 -26.19 28.43
N THR A 134 25.27 -27.18 29.16
CA THR A 134 23.95 -27.77 28.96
C THR A 134 22.89 -26.79 29.45
N ALA A 135 22.44 -25.92 28.57
CA ALA A 135 21.14 -25.26 28.67
C ALA A 135 20.53 -25.33 27.28
N GLU A 136 19.57 -26.23 27.10
CA GLU A 136 18.86 -26.44 25.84
C GLU A 136 18.14 -25.14 25.45
N PRO A 137 18.53 -24.46 24.35
CA PRO A 137 17.64 -23.49 23.74
C PRO A 137 16.52 -24.29 23.08
N GLU A 138 15.27 -23.93 23.38
CA GLU A 138 14.11 -24.35 22.61
C GLU A 138 14.29 -23.86 21.16
N PHE A 139 14.90 -24.72 20.33
CA PHE A 139 15.02 -24.50 18.91
C PHE A 139 13.61 -24.52 18.33
N GLU A 140 13.09 -23.34 18.04
CA GLU A 140 11.94 -23.16 17.18
C GLU A 140 12.25 -23.91 15.88
N ALA A 141 11.59 -25.06 15.68
CA ALA A 141 11.94 -25.99 14.63
C ALA A 141 11.86 -25.28 13.28
N VAL A 142 13.01 -25.08 12.65
CA VAL A 142 13.12 -24.53 11.29
C VAL A 142 12.30 -25.45 10.39
N GLN A 143 11.09 -25.01 10.04
CA GLN A 143 10.19 -25.79 9.22
C GLN A 143 10.87 -26.12 7.90
N THR A 144 10.90 -27.41 7.56
CA THR A 144 11.48 -27.86 6.30
C THR A 144 10.68 -27.29 5.12
N PRO A 145 11.30 -27.08 3.94
CA PRO A 145 10.59 -26.64 2.74
C PRO A 145 9.35 -27.49 2.42
N ARG A 146 9.39 -28.78 2.77
CA ARG A 146 8.27 -29.72 2.61
C ARG A 146 7.10 -29.39 3.53
N GLN A 147 7.35 -28.99 4.79
CA GLN A 147 6.29 -28.60 5.72
C GLN A 147 5.62 -27.29 5.29
N ARG A 148 6.37 -26.33 4.75
CA ARG A 148 5.80 -25.10 4.18
C ARG A 148 4.87 -25.39 3.00
N MET A 149 5.25 -26.34 2.13
CA MET A 149 4.44 -26.71 0.98
C MET A 149 3.13 -27.41 1.39
N VAL A 150 3.16 -28.24 2.44
CA VAL A 150 1.95 -28.88 2.98
C VAL A 150 1.02 -27.83 3.62
N GLN A 151 1.55 -26.88 4.38
CA GLN A 151 0.76 -25.78 4.95
C GLN A 151 0.09 -24.91 3.87
N LEU A 152 0.79 -24.66 2.76
CA LEU A 152 0.22 -23.95 1.61
C LEU A 152 -0.92 -24.73 0.96
N LEU A 153 -0.78 -26.04 0.79
CA LEU A 153 -1.82 -26.91 0.22
C LEU A 153 -3.05 -26.98 1.14
N ASP A 154 -2.85 -27.11 2.46
CA ASP A 154 -3.94 -27.09 3.44
C ASP A 154 -4.66 -25.74 3.46
N GLY A 155 -3.91 -24.64 3.34
CA GLY A 155 -4.47 -23.29 3.24
C GLY A 155 -5.34 -23.10 1.97
N MET A 156 -4.89 -23.61 0.82
CA MET A 156 -5.68 -23.58 -0.41
C MET A 156 -6.92 -24.46 -0.33
N ALA A 157 -6.84 -25.64 0.30
CA ALA A 157 -7.99 -26.51 0.48
C ALA A 157 -9.08 -25.85 1.36
N GLY A 158 -8.68 -25.13 2.41
CA GLY A 158 -9.59 -24.33 3.23
C GLY A 158 -10.31 -23.25 2.43
N LEU A 159 -9.57 -22.49 1.61
CA LEU A 159 -10.14 -21.46 0.73
C LEU A 159 -11.13 -22.04 -0.29
N VAL A 160 -10.82 -23.19 -0.89
CA VAL A 160 -11.72 -23.85 -1.83
C VAL A 160 -13.00 -24.33 -1.13
N SER A 161 -12.90 -24.89 0.08
CA SER A 161 -14.09 -25.27 0.86
C SER A 161 -14.95 -24.06 1.20
N GLU A 162 -14.34 -22.94 1.60
CA GLU A 162 -15.06 -21.70 1.92
C GLU A 162 -15.78 -21.11 0.70
N ILE A 163 -15.17 -21.22 -0.50
CA ILE A 163 -15.79 -20.78 -1.76
C ILE A 163 -16.95 -21.70 -2.13
N LEU A 164 -16.82 -23.02 -1.93
CA LEU A 164 -17.84 -24.01 -2.27
C LEU A 164 -19.01 -24.03 -1.27
N ASP A 165 -18.75 -23.77 0.01
CA ASP A 165 -19.77 -23.70 1.07
C ASP A 165 -20.48 -22.34 1.13
N ARG A 166 -20.06 -21.38 0.31
CA ARG A 166 -20.71 -20.07 0.26
C ARG A 166 -22.15 -20.27 -0.25
N PRO A 167 -23.18 -19.85 0.52
CA PRO A 167 -24.57 -20.01 0.10
C PRO A 167 -24.78 -19.30 -1.24
N ASP A 168 -25.48 -19.97 -2.15
CA ASP A 168 -25.75 -19.46 -3.49
C ASP A 168 -26.48 -18.11 -3.40
N ARG A 169 -25.74 -17.02 -3.62
CA ARG A 169 -26.26 -15.65 -3.59
C ARG A 169 -26.92 -15.24 -4.91
N SER A 170 -27.06 -16.16 -5.88
CA SER A 170 -27.68 -15.87 -7.17
C SER A 170 -29.10 -15.32 -7.01
N ALA A 171 -29.87 -15.83 -6.04
CA ALA A 171 -31.19 -15.33 -5.72
C ALA A 171 -31.17 -13.90 -5.16
N GLU A 172 -30.23 -13.58 -4.26
CA GLU A 172 -30.07 -12.22 -3.71
C GLU A 172 -29.71 -11.23 -4.82
N VAL A 173 -28.72 -11.57 -5.65
CA VAL A 173 -28.29 -10.74 -6.79
C VAL A 173 -29.43 -10.55 -7.80
N ALA A 174 -30.24 -11.58 -8.07
CA ALA A 174 -31.41 -11.45 -8.94
C ALA A 174 -32.45 -10.48 -8.36
N THR A 175 -32.70 -10.53 -7.04
CA THR A 175 -33.63 -9.59 -6.39
C THR A 175 -33.12 -8.16 -6.38
N GLU A 176 -31.81 -7.95 -6.19
CA GLU A 176 -31.20 -6.61 -6.25
C GLU A 176 -31.26 -6.03 -7.66
N ARG A 177 -30.98 -6.86 -8.68
CA ARG A 177 -31.08 -6.46 -10.08
C ARG A 177 -32.51 -6.07 -10.44
N GLN A 178 -33.51 -6.84 -10.02
CA GLN A 178 -34.92 -6.49 -10.26
C GLN A 178 -35.28 -5.14 -9.60
N ARG A 179 -34.82 -4.89 -8.37
CA ARG A 179 -35.05 -3.60 -7.69
C ARG A 179 -34.39 -2.43 -8.43
N ALA A 180 -33.19 -2.64 -8.99
CA ALA A 180 -32.51 -1.63 -9.79
C ALA A 180 -33.30 -1.30 -11.07
N GLU A 181 -33.76 -2.32 -11.80
CA GLU A 181 -34.56 -2.16 -13.03
C GLU A 181 -35.90 -1.44 -12.74
N GLU A 182 -36.56 -1.76 -11.62
CA GLU A 182 -37.78 -1.06 -11.19
C GLU A 182 -37.52 0.41 -10.80
N ALA A 183 -36.36 0.71 -10.20
CA ALA A 183 -35.98 2.07 -9.84
C ALA A 183 -35.67 2.92 -11.09
N GLU A 184 -34.97 2.36 -12.06
CA GLU A 184 -34.70 3.01 -13.35
C GLU A 184 -35.99 3.32 -14.11
N ALA A 185 -36.93 2.36 -14.17
CA ALA A 185 -38.24 2.58 -14.80
C ALA A 185 -39.02 3.74 -14.15
N LYS A 186 -38.96 3.86 -12.82
CA LYS A 186 -39.59 4.98 -12.08
C LYS A 186 -38.93 6.32 -12.38
N LEU A 187 -37.60 6.36 -12.52
CA LEU A 187 -36.88 7.58 -12.87
C LEU A 187 -37.24 8.05 -14.28
N VAL A 188 -37.36 7.14 -15.24
CA VAL A 188 -37.79 7.45 -16.61
C VAL A 188 -39.22 8.02 -16.62
N ASP A 189 -40.16 7.39 -15.90
CA ASP A 189 -41.54 7.89 -15.77
C ASP A 189 -41.60 9.29 -15.13
N LEU A 190 -40.87 9.50 -14.03
CA LEU A 190 -40.79 10.82 -13.38
C LEU A 190 -40.21 11.88 -14.31
N THR A 191 -39.16 11.55 -15.06
CA THR A 191 -38.53 12.45 -16.04
C THR A 191 -39.51 12.84 -17.14
N ALA A 192 -40.30 11.88 -17.65
CA ALA A 192 -41.34 12.13 -18.64
C ALA A 192 -42.45 13.05 -18.10
N ARG A 193 -42.88 12.85 -16.84
CA ARG A 193 -43.88 13.72 -16.19
C ARG A 193 -43.37 15.15 -16.00
N ILE A 194 -42.10 15.31 -15.60
CA ILE A 194 -41.48 16.63 -15.47
C ILE A 194 -41.43 17.33 -16.83
N ALA A 195 -41.01 16.63 -17.89
CA ALA A 195 -40.98 17.18 -19.24
C ALA A 195 -42.36 17.63 -19.72
N ALA A 196 -43.43 16.87 -19.40
CA ALA A 196 -44.80 17.22 -19.77
C ALA A 196 -45.36 18.46 -19.02
N VAL A 197 -44.88 18.75 -17.81
CA VAL A 197 -45.28 19.95 -17.05
C VAL A 197 -44.55 21.20 -17.54
N LEU A 198 -43.35 21.04 -18.10
CA LEU A 198 -42.52 22.14 -18.58
C LEU A 198 -42.79 22.54 -20.04
N ALA A 199 -43.55 21.74 -20.79
CA ALA A 199 -43.95 22.00 -22.18
C ALA A 199 -45.28 22.77 -22.26
#